data_AF-A0A958H3K6-F1
#
_entry.id   AF-A0A958H3K6-F1
#
_cell.length_a   1.000
_cell.length_b   1.000
_cell.length_c   1.000
_cell.angle_alpha   90.00
_cell.angle_beta   90.00
_cell.angle_gamma   90.00
#
_symmetry.space_group_name_H-M   'P 1'
#
loop_
_entity.id
_entity.type
_entity.pdbx_description
1 polymer ?
#
loop_
_entity_poly.entity_id
_entity_poly.type
_entity_poly.pdbx_seq_one_letter_code
_entity_poly.pdbx_strand_id
1 'polypeptide(L)'
;FLQVAERELFMQFGWDWLDYHKSGRIVAPDEGGANGQDDPTRPWAEVRIDFASPDGQVQGTYEARVEVECTLAAPPRTGSAETYPYPQYVVTQARFIPTAAYRLTPQPLLQTMATT
;
A
#
# COMPACT_ATOMS: atom_id res chain seq x y z
N PHE A 1 -7.35 -0.16 -0.33
CA PHE A 1 -6.33 0.04 0.74
C PHE A 1 -5.34 -1.12 0.84
N LEU A 2 -5.73 -2.33 1.26
CA LEU A 2 -4.77 -3.45 1.46
C LEU A 2 -3.94 -3.81 0.22
N GLN A 3 -4.54 -3.86 -0.98
CA GLN A 3 -3.80 -4.13 -2.23
C GLN A 3 -2.73 -3.07 -2.55
N VAL A 4 -2.96 -1.82 -2.15
CA VAL A 4 -2.01 -0.72 -2.36
C VAL A 4 -0.82 -0.89 -1.42
N ALA A 5 -1.08 -1.21 -0.14
CA ALA A 5 -0.03 -1.55 0.82
C ALA A 5 0.74 -2.82 0.41
N GLU A 6 0.04 -3.84 -0.12
CA GLU A 6 0.68 -5.04 -0.64
C GLU A 6 1.58 -4.73 -1.85
N ARG A 7 1.16 -3.83 -2.74
CA ARG A 7 1.99 -3.39 -3.86
C ARG A 7 3.31 -2.79 -3.37
N GLU A 8 3.30 -1.97 -2.32
CA GLU A 8 4.55 -1.42 -1.76
C GLU A 8 5.50 -2.51 -1.28
N LEU A 9 4.96 -3.55 -0.62
CA LEU A 9 5.75 -4.71 -0.21
C LEU A 9 6.26 -5.51 -1.41
N PHE A 10 5.45 -5.70 -2.45
CA PHE A 10 5.89 -6.30 -3.71
C PHE A 10 7.04 -5.52 -4.35
N MET A 11 6.99 -4.18 -4.35
CA MET A 11 8.07 -3.35 -4.90
C MET A 11 9.37 -3.45 -4.07
N GLN A 12 9.27 -3.75 -2.77
CA GLN A 12 10.44 -3.90 -1.88
C GLN A 12 11.04 -5.31 -1.90
N PHE A 13 10.21 -6.34 -1.89
CA PHE A 13 10.63 -7.75 -1.82
C PHE A 13 10.73 -8.40 -3.20
N GLY A 14 10.25 -7.73 -4.25
CA GLY A 14 10.26 -8.26 -5.61
C GLY A 14 9.32 -9.46 -5.78
N TRP A 15 9.63 -10.29 -6.78
CA TRP A 15 8.80 -11.45 -7.14
C TRP A 15 8.68 -12.49 -6.03
N ASP A 16 9.68 -12.63 -5.16
CA ASP A 16 9.64 -13.52 -4.01
C ASP A 16 8.44 -13.24 -3.11
N TRP A 17 7.97 -11.98 -3.05
CA TRP A 17 6.77 -11.60 -2.31
C TRP A 17 5.55 -12.43 -2.68
N LEU A 18 5.43 -12.91 -3.92
CA LEU A 18 4.26 -13.68 -4.35
C LEU A 18 4.09 -15.00 -3.58
N ASP A 19 5.19 -15.56 -3.09
CA ASP A 19 5.20 -16.84 -2.36
C ASP A 19 5.02 -16.66 -0.85
N TYR A 20 5.06 -15.43 -0.34
CA TYR A 20 4.97 -15.17 1.10
C TYR A 20 3.59 -15.54 1.64
N HIS A 21 3.57 -16.08 2.86
CA HIS A 21 2.35 -16.18 3.65
C HIS A 21 2.01 -14.81 4.23
N LYS A 22 0.80 -14.32 3.96
CA LYS A 22 0.39 -12.94 4.28
C LYS A 22 -1.00 -12.94 4.91
N SER A 23 -1.22 -12.06 5.87
CA SER A 23 -2.54 -11.73 6.40
C SER A 23 -2.68 -10.22 6.55
N GLY A 24 -3.74 -9.65 5.98
CA GLY A 24 -3.98 -8.21 5.95
C GLY A 24 -5.26 -7.82 6.69
N ARG A 25 -5.24 -6.69 7.40
CA ARG A 25 -6.44 -6.09 8.02
C ARG A 25 -6.40 -4.57 8.00
N ILE A 26 -7.58 -3.96 8.04
CA ILE A 26 -7.74 -2.53 8.34
C ILE A 26 -7.62 -2.36 9.86
N VAL A 27 -6.76 -1.45 10.31
CA VAL A 27 -6.52 -1.13 11.72
C VAL A 27 -7.36 0.06 12.15
N ALA A 28 -7.46 1.08 11.31
CA ALA A 28 -8.35 2.22 11.50
C ALA A 28 -8.88 2.68 10.13
N PRO A 29 -10.20 2.73 9.92
CA PRO A 29 -10.77 3.42 8.76
C PRO A 29 -10.78 4.92 8.99
N ASP A 30 -10.85 5.71 7.92
CA ASP A 30 -11.32 7.09 8.01
C ASP A 30 -12.77 7.08 8.51
N GLU A 31 -12.98 7.51 9.75
CA GLU A 31 -14.31 7.62 10.37
C GLU A 31 -15.08 8.85 9.88
N GLY A 32 -14.59 9.56 8.85
CA GLY A 32 -15.28 10.70 8.26
C GLY A 32 -15.24 11.90 9.18
N GLY A 33 -14.05 12.47 9.37
CA GLY A 33 -13.91 13.80 9.97
C GLY A 33 -14.30 13.90 11.44
N ALA A 34 -14.27 12.82 12.22
CA ALA A 34 -14.58 12.83 13.66
C ALA A 34 -13.75 13.84 14.47
N ASN A 35 -12.58 14.26 13.94
CA ASN A 35 -11.71 15.28 14.53
C ASN A 35 -11.63 16.59 13.71
N GLY A 36 -12.41 16.71 12.62
CA GLY A 36 -12.45 17.90 11.75
C GLY A 36 -11.18 18.18 10.93
N GLN A 37 -10.18 17.29 10.96
CA GLN A 37 -8.86 17.52 10.37
C GLN A 37 -8.68 16.87 8.98
N ASP A 38 -9.39 15.77 8.70
CA ASP A 38 -9.24 15.00 7.48
C ASP A 38 -10.18 15.48 6.36
N ASP A 39 -9.69 15.45 5.11
CA ASP A 39 -10.45 15.84 3.92
C ASP A 39 -11.47 14.75 3.55
N PRO A 40 -12.80 15.02 3.63
CA PRO A 40 -13.83 14.03 3.33
C PRO A 40 -13.85 13.57 1.86
N THR A 41 -13.12 14.25 0.98
CA THR A 41 -12.95 13.86 -0.43
C THR A 41 -11.77 12.92 -0.65
N ARG A 42 -10.94 12.69 0.38
CA ARG A 42 -9.73 11.86 0.36
C ARG A 42 -9.78 10.82 1.49
N PRO A 43 -10.68 9.83 1.40
CA PRO A 43 -10.77 8.81 2.42
C PRO A 43 -9.46 8.05 2.55
N TRP A 44 -9.14 7.68 3.78
CA TRP A 44 -7.93 6.97 4.13
C TRP A 44 -8.23 5.72 4.96
N ALA A 45 -7.22 4.86 5.10
CA ALA A 45 -7.24 3.79 6.07
C ALA A 45 -5.82 3.48 6.54
N GLU A 46 -5.67 3.24 7.83
CA GLU A 46 -4.50 2.55 8.37
C GLU A 46 -4.70 1.05 8.20
N VAL A 47 -3.70 0.39 7.64
CA VAL A 47 -3.70 -1.04 7.37
C VAL A 47 -2.49 -1.70 7.99
N ARG A 48 -2.64 -3.00 8.24
CA ARG A 48 -1.58 -3.87 8.73
C ARG A 48 -1.51 -5.13 7.89
N ILE A 49 -0.30 -5.51 7.50
CA ILE A 49 0.03 -6.78 6.84
C ILE A 49 1.04 -7.51 7.72
N ASP A 50 0.66 -8.66 8.25
CA ASP A 50 1.58 -9.60 8.88
C ASP A 50 2.04 -10.60 7.81
N PHE A 51 3.34 -10.88 7.71
CA PHE A 51 3.89 -11.73 6.65
C PHE A 51 5.07 -12.59 7.10
N ALA A 52 5.27 -13.70 6.40
CA ALA A 52 6.43 -14.59 6.55
C ALA A 52 6.80 -15.23 5.20
N SER A 53 8.09 -15.34 4.92
CA SER A 53 8.62 -16.11 3.79
C SER A 53 8.38 -17.62 4.01
N PRO A 54 8.29 -18.43 2.93
CA PRO A 54 8.07 -19.87 3.03
C PRO A 54 9.10 -20.61 3.88
N ASP A 55 10.35 -20.13 3.89
CA ASP A 55 11.48 -20.68 4.65
C ASP A 55 11.60 -20.10 6.08
N GLY A 56 10.70 -19.18 6.45
CA GLY A 56 10.66 -18.52 7.75
C GLY A 56 11.82 -17.57 8.05
N GLN A 57 12.71 -17.30 7.08
CA GLN A 57 13.87 -16.43 7.28
C GLN A 57 13.49 -14.95 7.37
N VAL A 58 12.45 -14.55 6.65
CA VAL A 58 11.94 -13.18 6.62
C VAL A 58 10.53 -13.18 7.16
N GLN A 59 10.29 -12.44 8.24
CA GLN A 59 8.95 -12.27 8.79
C GLN A 59 8.82 -10.92 9.47
N GLY A 60 7.61 -10.38 9.47
CA GLY A 60 7.37 -9.09 10.07
C GLY A 60 5.94 -8.63 9.96
N THR A 61 5.76 -7.41 10.44
CA THR A 61 4.53 -6.65 10.33
C THR A 61 4.85 -5.38 9.55
N TYR A 62 4.02 -5.08 8.55
CA TYR A 62 4.02 -3.81 7.84
C TYR A 62 2.75 -3.05 8.19
N GLU A 63 2.90 -1.82 8.67
CA GLU A 63 1.78 -0.93 8.96
C GLU A 63 1.90 0.31 8.07
N ALA A 64 0.79 0.73 7.47
CA ALA A 64 0.77 1.85 6.54
C ALA A 64 -0.53 2.64 6.58
N ARG A 65 -0.45 3.94 6.31
CA ARG A 65 -1.60 4.79 5.99
C ARG A 65 -1.72 4.90 4.48
N VAL A 66 -2.88 4.51 3.97
CA VAL A 66 -3.21 4.55 2.54
C VAL A 66 -4.33 5.56 2.33
N GLU A 67 -4.14 6.49 1.41
CA GLU A 67 -5.07 7.60 1.16
C GLU A 67 -5.49 7.60 -0.30
N VAL A 68 -6.70 8.08 -0.59
CA VAL A 68 -7.07 8.46 -1.97
C VAL A 68 -6.37 9.78 -2.31
N GLU A 69 -5.49 9.74 -3.30
CA GLU A 69 -4.75 10.93 -3.76
C GLU A 69 -5.56 11.75 -4.76
N CYS A 70 -6.19 11.07 -5.71
CA CYS A 70 -7.01 11.69 -6.75
C CYS A 70 -8.04 10.70 -7.29
N THR A 71 -8.92 11.17 -8.17
CA THR A 71 -9.83 10.32 -8.94
C THR A 71 -9.63 10.57 -10.43
N LEU A 72 -9.69 9.51 -11.22
CA LEU A 72 -9.65 9.58 -12.68
C LEU A 72 -11.02 9.20 -13.23
N ALA A 73 -11.49 9.90 -14.26
CA ALA A 73 -12.69 9.48 -14.97
C ALA A 73 -12.38 8.21 -15.80
N ALA A 74 -13.05 7.11 -15.48
CA ALA A 74 -12.87 5.83 -16.18
C ALA A 74 -14.21 5.30 -16.71
N PRO A 75 -14.25 4.71 -17.93
CA PRO A 75 -15.45 4.01 -18.38
C PRO A 75 -15.60 2.67 -17.64
N PRO A 76 -16.83 2.23 -17.29
CA PRO A 76 -17.06 0.97 -16.57
C PRO A 76 -16.76 -0.27 -17.40
N ARG A 77 -16.71 -0.10 -18.73
CA ARG A 77 -16.42 -1.14 -19.70
C ARG A 77 -15.97 -0.51 -21.01
N THR A 78 -15.25 -1.29 -21.81
CA THR A 78 -14.84 -0.89 -23.16
C THR A 78 -16.04 -0.45 -23.99
N GLY A 79 -15.91 0.70 -24.67
CA GLY A 79 -16.95 1.25 -25.55
C GLY A 79 -18.06 2.03 -24.87
N SER A 80 -18.02 2.19 -23.54
CA SER A 80 -18.96 3.05 -22.82
C SER A 80 -18.66 4.53 -23.04
N ALA A 81 -19.70 5.34 -23.24
CA ALA A 81 -19.61 6.82 -23.21
C ALA A 81 -19.72 7.38 -21.78
N GLU A 82 -20.31 6.61 -20.85
CA GLU A 82 -20.37 6.97 -19.43
C GLU A 82 -19.03 6.76 -18.73
N THR A 83 -18.69 7.65 -17.80
CA THR A 83 -17.51 7.54 -16.93
C THR A 83 -17.90 7.63 -15.45
N TYR A 84 -17.12 7.00 -14.59
CA TYR A 84 -17.22 7.11 -13.13
C TYR A 84 -15.86 7.49 -12.53
N PRO A 85 -15.85 8.12 -11.34
CA PRO A 85 -14.61 8.44 -10.66
C PRO A 85 -13.94 7.15 -10.15
N TYR A 86 -12.74 6.87 -10.64
CA TYR A 86 -11.91 5.75 -10.22
C TYR A 86 -10.81 6.27 -9.28
N PRO A 87 -10.84 5.89 -7.98
CA PRO A 87 -9.88 6.39 -7.00
C PRO A 87 -8.46 5.88 -7.29
N GLN A 88 -7.50 6.79 -7.22
CA GLN A 88 -6.07 6.49 -7.18
C GLN A 88 -5.57 6.66 -5.76
N TYR A 89 -4.69 5.77 -5.34
CA TYR A 89 -4.26 5.67 -3.95
C TYR A 89 -2.77 5.90 -3.82
N VAL A 90 -2.38 6.43 -2.67
CA VAL A 90 -0.98 6.63 -2.27
C VAL A 90 -0.76 6.10 -0.86
N VAL A 91 0.45 5.61 -0.57
CA VAL A 91 0.88 5.31 0.79
C VAL A 91 1.62 6.54 1.30
N THR A 92 1.04 7.22 2.29
CA THR A 92 1.61 8.47 2.85
C THR A 92 2.51 8.23 4.04
N GLN A 93 2.30 7.11 4.76
CA GLN A 93 3.09 6.70 5.91
C GLN A 93 3.24 5.19 5.91
N ALA A 94 4.43 4.71 6.26
CA ALA A 94 4.72 3.29 6.34
C ALA A 94 5.77 3.01 7.41
N ARG A 95 5.61 1.88 8.12
CA ARG A 95 6.64 1.35 9.01
C ARG A 95 6.72 -0.17 8.90
N PHE A 96 7.95 -0.66 8.93
CA PHE A 96 8.24 -2.08 9.03
C PHE A 96 8.63 -2.42 10.47
N ILE A 97 7.99 -3.44 11.02
CA ILE A 97 8.19 -3.94 12.38
C ILE A 97 8.65 -5.40 12.27
N PRO A 98 9.97 -5.67 12.37
CA PRO A 98 10.49 -7.03 12.27
C PRO A 98 10.08 -7.86 13.50
N THR A 99 9.65 -9.11 13.30
CA THR A 99 9.27 -10.02 14.40
C THR A 99 10.50 -10.64 15.09
N ALA A 100 11.66 -10.65 14.43
CA ALA A 100 12.97 -10.92 15.00
C ALA A 100 14.03 -10.17 14.17
N ALA A 101 15.21 -9.91 14.74
CA ALA A 101 16.25 -9.06 14.15
C ALA A 101 16.88 -9.63 12.84
N TYR A 102 16.13 -9.60 11.74
CA TYR A 102 16.66 -9.82 10.40
C TYR A 102 17.04 -8.47 9.80
N ARG A 103 18.32 -8.30 9.42
CA ARG A 103 18.78 -7.12 8.69
C ARG A 103 18.33 -7.26 7.25
N LEU A 104 17.30 -6.50 6.86
CA LEU A 104 17.08 -6.22 5.45
C LEU A 104 18.34 -5.53 4.90
N THR A 105 19.07 -6.18 4.01
CA THR A 105 19.98 -5.46 3.10
C THR A 105 19.08 -4.67 2.16
N PRO A 106 19.05 -3.33 2.22
CA PRO A 106 18.24 -2.55 1.30
C PRO A 106 18.75 -2.78 -0.13
N GLN A 107 17.87 -3.17 -1.05
CA GLN A 107 18.16 -3.03 -2.48
C GLN A 107 18.22 -1.53 -2.80
N PRO A 108 19.22 -1.07 -3.58
CA PRO A 108 19.29 0.32 -3.97
C PRO A 108 18.08 0.68 -4.84
N LEU A 109 17.38 1.74 -4.45
CA LEU A 109 16.38 2.43 -5.27
C LEU A 109 17.03 2.77 -6.62
N LEU A 110 16.44 2.27 -7.72
CA LEU A 110 16.80 2.69 -9.08
C LEU A 110 16.62 4.21 -9.16
N GLN A 111 17.72 4.96 -9.10
CA GLN A 111 17.72 6.38 -9.38
C GLN A 111 17.30 6.58 -10.83
N THR A 112 16.14 7.20 -11.03
CA THR A 112 15.66 7.61 -12.34
C THR A 112 16.64 8.65 -12.90
N MET A 113 17.39 8.28 -13.94
CA MET A 113 18.23 9.21 -14.69
C MET A 113 17.33 10.23 -15.39
N ALA A 114 17.31 11.47 -14.89
CA ALA A 114 16.81 12.60 -15.64
C ALA A 114 17.78 12.86 -16.80
N THR A 115 17.32 12.64 -18.03
CA THR A 115 18.06 13.05 -19.23
C THR A 115 17.64 14.48 -19.57
N THR A 116 18.65 15.35 -19.70
CA THR A 116 18.57 16.77 -20.08
C THR A 116 17.99 16.98 -21.48
#